data_AF-A0A3S0E0T2-F1
#
_entry.id   AF-A0A3S0E0T2-F1
#
_cell.length_a   1.000
_cell.length_b   1.000
_cell.length_c   1.000
_cell.angle_alpha   90.00
_cell.angle_beta   90.00
_cell.angle_gamma   90.00
#
_symmetry.space_group_name_H-M   'P 1'
#
loop_
_entity.id
_entity.type
_entity.pdbx_description
1 polymer ?
#
loop_
_entity_poly.entity_id
_entity_poly.type
_entity_poly.pdbx_seq_one_letter_code
_entity_poly.pdbx_strand_id
1 'polypeptide(L)'
;MKRLVLLLMLVSLSANAADELGRLFYTPAERRMIDLRQFPAAGADKQTEAGAPAGIKLRGVVRATGSKHATLWLNDGKAESTSAQRATNDGAELLLPDGKRGRLRVGDEWQNGEIRPPVVKIQRDQH
;
A
#
# COMPACT_ATOMS: atom_id res chain seq x y z
N MET A 1 -40.51 -4.74 -44.69
CA MET A 1 -40.02 -3.50 -44.03
C MET A 1 -40.32 -3.43 -42.52
N LYS A 2 -41.54 -3.75 -42.05
CA LYS A 2 -41.85 -3.78 -40.59
C LYS A 2 -40.97 -4.70 -39.73
N ARG A 3 -40.56 -5.87 -40.25
CA ARG A 3 -39.67 -6.81 -39.55
C ARG A 3 -38.24 -6.29 -39.35
N LEU A 4 -37.77 -5.42 -40.25
CA LEU A 4 -36.44 -4.81 -40.17
C LEU A 4 -36.40 -3.74 -39.06
N VAL A 5 -37.48 -2.96 -38.93
CA VAL A 5 -37.63 -1.94 -37.88
C VAL A 5 -37.69 -2.58 -36.49
N LEU A 6 -38.39 -3.72 -36.38
CA LEU A 6 -38.45 -4.46 -35.12
C LEU A 6 -37.06 -5.01 -34.73
N LEU A 7 -36.30 -5.53 -35.71
CA LEU A 7 -34.94 -6.01 -35.47
C LEU A 7 -33.99 -4.89 -35.04
N LEU A 8 -34.16 -3.68 -35.60
CA LEU A 8 -33.34 -2.52 -35.28
C LEU A 8 -33.59 -2.02 -33.85
N MET A 9 -34.83 -2.09 -33.36
CA MET A 9 -35.21 -1.68 -32.00
C MET A 9 -34.71 -2.64 -30.91
N LEU A 10 -34.58 -3.94 -31.21
CA LEU A 10 -34.05 -4.91 -30.24
C LEU A 10 -32.54 -4.78 -30.00
N VAL A 11 -31.77 -4.22 -30.94
CA VAL A 11 -30.31 -4.06 -30.82
C VAL A 11 -29.94 -2.86 -29.91
N SER A 12 -30.83 -1.89 -29.74
CA SER A 12 -30.54 -0.67 -28.96
C SER A 12 -30.64 -0.85 -27.43
N LEU A 13 -31.14 -1.99 -26.94
CA LEU A 13 -31.32 -2.23 -25.50
C LEU A 13 -30.07 -2.79 -24.80
N SER A 14 -29.01 -3.14 -25.52
CA SER A 14 -27.86 -3.87 -24.96
C SER A 14 -26.72 -2.99 -24.39
N ALA A 15 -26.89 -1.67 -24.32
CA ALA A 15 -25.75 -0.75 -24.11
C ALA A 15 -25.38 -0.44 -22.64
N ASN A 16 -26.11 -0.92 -21.62
CA ASN A 16 -25.93 -0.46 -20.23
C ASN A 16 -25.86 -1.56 -19.15
N ALA A 17 -25.64 -2.82 -19.50
CA ALA A 17 -25.67 -3.91 -18.52
C ALA A 17 -24.45 -4.85 -18.58
N ALA A 18 -23.28 -4.33 -18.94
CA ALA A 18 -22.03 -5.01 -18.63
C ALA A 18 -21.53 -4.48 -17.28
N ASP A 19 -22.10 -5.01 -16.20
CA ASP A 19 -21.46 -5.00 -14.89
C ASP A 19 -20.20 -5.85 -14.99
N GLU A 20 -19.11 -5.21 -15.44
CA GLU A 20 -17.82 -5.86 -15.64
C GLU A 20 -17.16 -6.09 -14.29
N LEU A 21 -17.43 -7.26 -13.73
CA LEU A 21 -16.67 -7.86 -12.64
C LEU A 21 -15.17 -7.68 -12.92
N GLY A 22 -14.49 -6.86 -12.10
CA GLY A 22 -13.06 -6.54 -12.28
C GLY A 22 -12.76 -5.11 -12.71
N ARG A 23 -13.78 -4.29 -12.99
CA ARG A 23 -13.59 -2.85 -13.19
C ARG A 23 -13.50 -2.14 -11.83
N LEU A 24 -12.31 -1.65 -11.49
CA LEU A 24 -12.05 -0.95 -10.22
C LEU A 24 -12.77 0.39 -10.09
N PHE A 25 -13.10 1.05 -11.21
CA PHE A 25 -13.71 2.38 -11.23
C PHE A 25 -14.78 2.49 -12.31
N TYR A 26 -15.95 2.99 -11.93
CA TYR A 26 -17.07 3.15 -12.85
C TYR A 26 -16.99 4.47 -13.62
N THR A 27 -16.27 5.46 -13.09
CA THR A 27 -16.08 6.76 -13.75
C THR A 27 -14.62 7.27 -13.71
N PRO A 28 -14.19 8.09 -14.68
CA PRO A 28 -12.88 8.76 -14.63
C PRO A 28 -12.71 9.69 -13.41
N ALA A 29 -13.79 10.26 -12.90
CA ALA A 29 -13.77 11.15 -11.73
C ALA A 29 -13.43 10.38 -10.44
N GLU A 30 -13.96 9.16 -10.29
CA GLU A 30 -13.71 8.28 -9.15
C GLU A 30 -12.23 7.88 -9.04
N ARG A 31 -11.60 7.57 -10.18
CA ARG A 31 -10.15 7.32 -10.24
C ARG A 31 -9.33 8.53 -9.78
N ARG A 32 -9.69 9.75 -10.22
CA ARG A 32 -8.98 10.99 -9.83
C ARG A 32 -8.98 11.23 -8.32
N MET A 33 -10.05 10.83 -7.62
CA MET A 33 -10.11 11.00 -6.16
C MET A 33 -9.11 10.13 -5.41
N ILE A 34 -8.80 8.93 -5.92
CA ILE A 34 -7.78 8.05 -5.32
C ILE A 34 -6.38 8.51 -5.70
N ASP A 35 -6.19 8.92 -6.95
CA ASP A 35 -4.91 9.48 -7.41
C ASP A 35 -4.53 10.70 -6.55
N LEU A 36 -5.49 11.58 -6.22
CA LEU A 36 -5.29 12.72 -5.31
C LEU A 36 -4.96 12.33 -3.87
N ARG A 37 -5.42 11.17 -3.38
CA ARG A 37 -5.08 10.66 -2.04
C ARG A 37 -3.68 10.06 -1.97
N GLN A 38 -3.17 9.51 -3.08
CA GLN A 38 -1.86 8.87 -3.14
C GLN A 38 -0.71 9.88 -3.24
N PHE A 39 -0.99 11.08 -3.72
CA PHE A 39 -0.09 12.23 -3.62
C PHE A 39 -0.57 13.12 -2.46
N PRO A 40 -0.13 12.90 -1.21
CA PRO A 40 -0.31 13.93 -0.21
C PRO A 40 0.36 15.19 -0.76
N ALA A 41 -0.45 16.24 -0.97
CA ALA A 41 0.05 17.57 -1.21
C ALA A 41 1.13 17.82 -0.14
N ALA A 42 2.34 18.11 -0.58
CA ALA A 42 3.40 18.54 0.30
C ALA A 42 2.88 19.75 1.10
N GLY A 43 2.50 19.56 2.36
CA GLY A 43 2.01 20.63 3.23
C GLY A 43 0.70 20.41 3.96
N ALA A 44 0.11 19.20 3.99
CA ALA A 44 -0.94 18.91 4.98
C ALA A 44 -0.29 18.30 6.23
N ASP A 45 -0.02 19.14 7.23
CA ASP A 45 0.29 18.77 8.60
C ASP A 45 -0.70 17.71 9.10
N LYS A 46 -0.31 16.43 8.99
CA LYS A 46 -0.79 15.44 9.94
C LYS A 46 -0.06 15.71 11.24
N GLN A 47 -0.69 16.56 12.04
CA GLN A 47 -0.61 16.67 13.49
C GLN A 47 -0.09 15.36 14.09
N THR A 48 1.23 15.29 14.23
CA THR A 48 1.91 14.21 14.91
C THR A 48 2.00 14.67 16.35
N GLU A 49 1.39 13.90 17.25
CA GLU A 49 1.50 14.08 18.69
C GLU A 49 2.95 14.37 19.06
N ALA A 50 3.18 15.58 19.58
CA ALA A 50 4.45 15.98 20.11
C ALA A 50 4.74 15.13 21.36
N GLY A 51 5.77 14.27 21.30
CA GLY A 51 6.33 13.68 22.51
C GLY A 51 6.98 12.29 22.45
N ALA A 52 7.02 11.59 21.31
CA ALA A 52 7.72 10.31 21.21
C ALA A 52 8.74 10.32 20.05
N PRO A 53 9.94 9.73 20.19
CA PRO A 53 10.81 9.52 19.04
C PRO A 53 10.05 8.67 18.04
N ALA A 54 9.87 9.21 16.82
CA ALA A 54 9.13 8.56 15.76
C ALA A 54 9.68 7.14 15.55
N GLY A 55 8.90 6.13 15.93
CA GLY A 55 9.26 4.74 15.73
C GLY A 55 9.50 4.45 14.26
N ILE A 56 10.36 3.48 13.96
CA ILE A 56 10.54 2.98 12.60
C ILE A 56 9.87 1.63 12.50
N LYS A 57 8.84 1.54 11.66
CA LYS A 57 8.13 0.32 11.34
C LYS A 57 8.40 -0.11 9.92
N LEU A 58 8.88 -1.33 9.72
CA LEU A 58 9.09 -1.87 8.38
C LEU A 58 7.78 -2.51 7.89
N ARG A 59 7.16 -1.93 6.86
CA ARG A 59 5.90 -2.42 6.28
C ARG A 59 6.09 -3.46 5.19
N GLY A 60 7.19 -3.37 4.46
CA GLY A 60 7.42 -4.23 3.32
C GLY A 60 8.80 -4.08 2.73
N VAL A 61 9.24 -5.14 2.08
CA VAL A 61 10.49 -5.21 1.32
C VAL A 61 10.18 -5.86 0.00
N VAL A 62 10.56 -5.22 -1.10
CA VAL A 62 10.47 -5.79 -2.44
C VAL A 62 11.83 -5.73 -3.09
N ARG A 63 12.29 -6.88 -3.59
CA ARG A 63 13.54 -7.00 -4.33
C ARG A 63 13.26 -7.75 -5.62
N ALA A 64 13.59 -7.13 -6.75
CA ALA A 64 13.58 -7.83 -8.02
C ALA A 64 14.76 -8.80 -8.11
N THR A 65 14.52 -10.00 -8.65
CA THR A 65 15.57 -11.00 -8.88
C THR A 65 16.68 -10.40 -9.76
N GLY A 66 17.93 -10.54 -9.32
CA GLY A 66 19.09 -9.98 -10.01
C GLY A 66 19.35 -8.48 -9.79
N SER A 67 18.45 -7.76 -9.10
CA SER A 67 18.66 -6.34 -8.77
C SER A 67 19.69 -6.15 -7.65
N LYS A 68 20.49 -5.08 -7.78
CA LYS A 68 21.37 -4.55 -6.72
C LYS A 68 20.64 -3.68 -5.71
N HIS A 69 19.37 -3.36 -5.97
CA HIS A 69 18.54 -2.52 -5.12
C HIS A 69 17.31 -3.29 -4.62
N ALA A 70 16.89 -2.95 -3.40
CA ALA A 70 15.62 -3.34 -2.83
C ALA A 70 14.83 -2.08 -2.46
N THR A 71 13.51 -2.17 -2.58
CA THR A 71 12.59 -1.11 -2.19
C THR A 71 12.00 -1.45 -0.82
N LEU A 72 12.08 -0.51 0.11
CA LEU A 72 11.59 -0.61 1.48
C LEU A 72 10.42 0.34 1.67
N TRP A 73 9.41 -0.09 2.42
CA TRP A 73 8.34 0.79 2.89
C TRP A 73 8.48 0.92 4.39
N LEU A 74 8.83 2.13 4.83
CA LEU A 74 8.96 2.48 6.24
C LEU A 74 7.76 3.33 6.66
N ASN A 75 7.20 3.03 7.83
CA ASN A 75 6.03 3.71 8.40
C ASN A 75 4.88 3.77 7.37
N ASP A 76 4.23 4.92 7.21
CA ASP A 76 3.23 5.16 6.17
C ASP A 76 3.79 6.10 5.08
N GLY A 77 5.11 6.05 4.88
CA GLY A 77 5.87 6.95 4.02
C GLY A 77 6.06 6.47 2.59
N LYS A 78 6.84 7.23 1.82
CA LYS A 78 7.26 6.87 0.47
C LYS A 78 8.19 5.66 0.51
N ALA A 79 8.20 4.92 -0.59
CA ALA A 79 9.12 3.82 -0.76
C ALA A 79 10.58 4.33 -0.85
N GLU A 80 11.47 3.71 -0.10
CA GLU A 80 12.90 4.04 -0.07
C GLU A 80 13.73 2.97 -0.78
N SER A 81 14.79 3.37 -1.47
CA SER A 81 15.70 2.44 -2.12
C SER A 81 16.89 2.13 -1.20
N THR A 82 17.17 0.86 -0.99
CA THR A 82 18.36 0.38 -0.28
C THR A 82 19.16 -0.59 -1.16
N SER A 83 20.36 -0.94 -0.70
CA SER A 83 21.13 -2.03 -1.32
C SER A 83 20.43 -3.37 -1.09
N ALA A 84 20.32 -4.17 -2.15
CA ALA A 84 19.81 -5.53 -2.09
C ALA A 84 20.60 -6.44 -1.13
N GLN A 85 21.86 -6.13 -0.83
CA GLN A 85 22.66 -6.90 0.13
C GLN A 85 22.19 -6.67 1.58
N ARG A 86 21.53 -5.55 1.85
CA ARG A 86 20.99 -5.19 3.18
C ARG A 86 19.53 -5.60 3.34
N ALA A 87 18.94 -6.24 2.35
CA ALA A 87 17.53 -6.61 2.33
C ALA A 87 17.36 -8.11 2.06
N THR A 88 16.56 -8.76 2.89
CA THR A 88 16.08 -10.13 2.71
C THR A 88 14.60 -10.10 2.34
N ASN A 89 14.04 -11.25 1.96
CA ASN A 89 12.62 -11.32 1.59
C ASN A 89 11.67 -10.99 2.77
N ASP A 90 12.14 -11.16 4.00
CA ASP A 90 11.42 -10.99 5.26
C ASP A 90 11.84 -9.75 6.06
N GLY A 91 12.83 -8.96 5.61
CA GLY A 91 13.35 -7.85 6.40
C GLY A 91 14.49 -7.06 5.77
N ALA A 92 15.00 -6.07 6.49
CA ALA A 92 16.13 -5.26 6.06
C ALA A 92 16.97 -4.76 7.24
N GLU A 93 18.26 -4.54 6.99
CA GLU A 93 19.17 -3.85 7.90
C GLU A 93 19.07 -2.34 7.67
N LEU A 94 18.66 -1.63 8.72
CA LEU A 94 18.38 -0.20 8.70
C LEU A 94 19.28 0.53 9.72
N LEU A 95 19.59 1.78 9.43
CA LEU A 95 20.13 2.69 10.43
C LEU A 95 18.96 3.17 11.28
N LEU A 96 19.01 2.85 12.57
CA LEU A 96 17.96 3.22 13.51
C LEU A 96 18.20 4.64 14.06
N PRO A 97 17.18 5.28 14.64
CA PRO A 97 17.31 6.64 15.17
C PRO A 97 18.31 6.77 16.34
N ASP A 98 18.71 5.66 16.96
CA ASP A 98 19.79 5.60 17.95
C ASP A 98 21.20 5.60 17.34
N GLY A 99 21.29 5.68 16.00
CA GLY A 99 22.54 5.64 15.24
C GLY A 99 23.14 4.24 15.08
N LYS A 100 22.52 3.20 15.65
CA LYS A 100 22.95 1.82 15.48
C LYS A 100 22.35 1.24 14.21
N ARG A 101 22.97 0.16 13.72
CA ARG A 101 22.35 -0.69 12.71
C ARG A 101 21.64 -1.85 13.37
N GLY A 102 20.49 -2.20 12.83
CA GLY A 102 19.72 -3.33 13.31
C GLY A 102 18.79 -3.83 12.22
N ARG A 103 18.50 -5.12 12.31
CA ARG A 103 17.65 -5.82 11.36
C ARG A 103 16.20 -5.71 11.83
N LEU A 104 15.36 -5.08 11.03
CA LEU A 104 13.91 -5.14 11.20
C LEU A 104 13.33 -6.16 10.23
N ARG A 105 12.42 -7.02 10.71
CA ARG A 105 11.58 -7.82 9.83
C ARG A 105 10.35 -7.04 9.41
N VAL A 106 9.71 -7.48 8.34
CA VAL A 106 8.42 -6.95 7.93
C VAL A 106 7.42 -7.14 9.08
N GLY A 107 6.80 -6.04 9.50
CA GLY A 107 5.90 -5.98 10.64
C GLY A 107 6.57 -5.60 11.98
N ASP A 108 7.90 -5.74 12.10
CA ASP A 108 8.63 -5.29 13.28
C ASP A 108 8.61 -3.75 13.35
N GLU A 109 8.59 -3.26 14.58
CA GLU A 109 8.57 -1.84 14.90
C GLU A 109 9.66 -1.53 15.92
N TRP A 110 10.59 -0.66 15.55
CA TRP A 110 11.55 -0.11 16.49
C TRP A 110 10.93 1.07 17.24
N GLN A 111 10.96 0.99 18.57
CA GLN A 111 10.47 2.03 19.45
C GLN A 111 11.36 2.09 20.71
N ASN A 112 11.83 3.30 21.05
CA ASN A 112 12.60 3.55 22.28
C ASN A 112 13.83 2.64 22.47
N GLY A 113 14.55 2.33 21.39
CA GLY A 113 15.75 1.47 21.46
C GLY A 113 15.46 -0.03 21.39
N GLU A 114 14.20 -0.44 21.31
CA GLU A 114 13.79 -1.84 21.28
C GLU A 114 13.07 -2.18 19.98
N ILE A 115 13.33 -3.36 19.42
CA ILE A 115 12.60 -3.89 18.25
C ILE A 115 11.46 -4.77 18.76
N ARG A 116 10.23 -4.37 18.48
CA ARG A 116 9.00 -5.06 18.88
C ARG A 116 8.40 -5.83 17.72
N PRO A 117 8.13 -7.13 17.87
CA PRO A 117 7.46 -7.92 16.84
C PRO A 117 5.98 -7.54 16.73
N PRO A 118 5.33 -7.86 15.60
CA PRO A 118 3.91 -7.59 15.42
C PRO A 118 3.05 -8.40 16.39
N VAL A 119 2.14 -7.74 17.10
CA VAL A 119 1.19 -8.39 18.01
C VAL A 119 -0.04 -8.83 17.23
N VAL A 120 -0.22 -10.15 17.09
CA VAL A 120 -1.41 -10.73 16.47
C VAL A 120 -2.42 -11.09 17.57
N LYS A 121 -3.56 -10.39 17.61
CA LYS A 121 -4.67 -10.73 18.51
C LYS A 121 -5.63 -11.67 17.80
N ILE A 122 -5.74 -12.92 18.26
CA ILE A 122 -6.72 -13.89 17.75
C ILE A 122 -7.97 -13.76 18.62
N GLN A 123 -9.03 -13.15 18.09
CA GLN A 123 -10.35 -13.22 18.71
C GLN A 123 -11.01 -14.52 18.25
N ARG A 124 -11.35 -15.40 19.20
CA ARG A 124 -12.20 -16.56 18.91
C ARG A 124 -13.65 -16.12 19.07
N ASP A 125 -14.38 -16.09 17.96
CA ASP A 125 -15.83 -15.94 18.03
C ASP A 125 -16.41 -17.14 18.79
N GLN A 126 -17.09 -16.87 19.90
CA GLN A 126 -17.90 -17.87 20.58
C GLN A 126 -19.29 -17.83 19.95
N HIS A 127 -19.61 -18.88 19.21
CA HIS A 127 -20.96 -19.19 18.72
C HIS A 127 -21.73 -20.00 19.77
#